data_AF-A0A9D2APQ1-F1
#
_entry.id   AF-A0A9D2APQ1-F1
#
_cell.length_a   1.000
_cell.length_b   1.000
_cell.length_c   1.000
_cell.angle_alpha   90.00
_cell.angle_beta   90.00
_cell.angle_gamma   90.00
#
_symmetry.space_group_name_H-M   'P 1'
#
loop_
_entity.id
_entity.type
_entity.pdbx_description
1 polymer ?
#
loop_
_entity_poly.entity_id
_entity_poly.type
_entity_poly.pdbx_seq_one_letter_code
_entity_poly.pdbx_strand_id
1 'polypeptide(L)'
;SRETSSGTYEFFKESVLHNKNYMSSVLSMPATGAIIQSVRQTKGAIGYIGLAYLNPYVKALAISYDGGKHYARPSIKNASDGTYPIVRPLYYYYDVEKTAMVQPFVSYIKSDEGQRMVEEQGFVPVKNEAEATR
;
A
#
# COMPACT_ATOMS: atom_id res chain seq x y z
N SER A 1 -11.08 -7.78 7.46
CA SER A 1 -10.40 -6.54 7.87
C SER A 1 -9.05 -6.89 8.50
N ARG A 2 -8.22 -5.90 8.76
CA ARG A 2 -7.01 -6.01 9.59
C ARG A 2 -7.35 -5.69 11.05
N GLU A 3 -6.49 -6.10 11.97
CA GLU A 3 -6.53 -5.60 13.35
C GLU A 3 -6.34 -4.08 13.40
N THR A 4 -6.93 -3.43 14.41
CA THR A 4 -6.93 -1.97 14.57
C THR A 4 -5.56 -1.36 14.79
N SER A 5 -4.57 -2.16 15.23
CA SER A 5 -3.17 -1.77 15.35
C SER A 5 -2.44 -1.65 14.00
N SER A 6 -3.05 -2.08 12.90
CA SER A 6 -2.44 -2.04 11.58
C SER A 6 -2.57 -0.68 10.91
N GLY A 7 -1.47 -0.08 10.46
CA GLY A 7 -1.55 1.12 9.59
C GLY A 7 -2.36 0.89 8.29
N THR A 8 -2.49 -0.36 7.83
CA THR A 8 -3.35 -0.71 6.70
C THR A 8 -4.84 -0.74 7.06
N TYR A 9 -5.19 -1.02 8.32
CA TYR A 9 -6.55 -0.85 8.83
C TYR A 9 -6.97 0.62 8.75
N GLU A 10 -6.13 1.51 9.29
CA GLU A 10 -6.44 2.94 9.37
C GLU A 10 -6.53 3.56 7.98
N PHE A 11 -5.51 3.35 7.15
CA PHE A 11 -5.52 3.87 5.79
C PHE A 11 -6.74 3.43 4.97
N PHE A 12 -7.15 2.15 5.07
CA PHE A 12 -8.34 1.68 4.35
C PHE A 12 -9.62 2.30 4.91
N LYS A 13 -9.70 2.51 6.22
CA LYS A 13 -10.83 3.18 6.87
C LYS A 13 -10.96 4.64 6.39
N GLU A 14 -9.86 5.37 6.35
CA GLU A 14 -9.82 6.75 5.88
C GLU A 14 -10.11 6.85 4.38
N SER A 15 -9.37 6.09 3.56
CA SER A 15 -9.31 6.28 2.10
C SER A 15 -10.40 5.56 1.31
N VAL A 16 -10.96 4.48 1.87
CA VAL A 16 -11.96 3.65 1.18
C VAL A 16 -13.30 3.68 1.90
N LEU A 17 -13.32 3.63 3.23
CA LEU A 17 -14.56 3.70 4.00
C LEU A 17 -15.01 5.13 4.33
N HIS A 18 -14.19 6.14 4.01
CA HIS A 18 -14.46 7.54 4.37
C HIS A 18 -14.76 7.70 5.87
N ASN A 19 -13.91 7.11 6.72
CA ASN A 19 -14.01 7.08 8.17
C ASN A 19 -15.24 6.37 8.76
N LYS A 20 -16.04 5.70 7.93
CA LYS A 20 -17.13 4.84 8.42
C LYS A 20 -16.58 3.60 9.12
N ASN A 21 -17.38 3.04 10.02
CA ASN A 21 -17.04 1.80 10.69
C ASN A 21 -17.06 0.63 9.73
N TYR A 22 -16.16 -0.33 9.95
CA TYR A 22 -16.28 -1.65 9.35
C TYR A 22 -17.57 -2.31 9.82
N MET A 23 -18.09 -3.23 9.00
CA MET A 23 -19.22 -4.08 9.38
C MET A 23 -18.87 -4.89 10.64
N SER A 24 -19.81 -5.01 11.57
CA SER A 24 -19.60 -5.71 12.85
C SER A 24 -19.25 -7.19 12.70
N SER A 25 -19.66 -7.82 11.59
CA SER A 25 -19.37 -9.21 11.24
C SER A 25 -18.03 -9.40 10.52
N VAL A 26 -17.25 -8.34 10.30
CA VAL A 26 -15.96 -8.46 9.60
C VAL A 26 -14.99 -9.31 10.42
N LEU A 27 -14.33 -10.27 9.77
CA LEU A 27 -13.23 -10.98 10.41
C LEU A 27 -12.01 -10.06 10.54
N SER A 28 -11.51 -9.87 11.76
CA SER A 28 -10.27 -9.13 12.02
C SER A 28 -9.08 -10.08 11.92
N MET A 29 -8.17 -9.81 10.98
CA MET A 29 -7.05 -10.69 10.67
C MET A 29 -5.71 -10.06 11.10
N PRO A 30 -4.81 -10.82 11.76
CA PRO A 30 -3.58 -10.28 12.33
C PRO A 30 -2.55 -9.86 11.27
N ALA A 31 -2.51 -10.58 10.14
CA ALA A 31 -1.47 -10.43 9.13
C ALA A 31 -2.00 -10.50 7.70
N THR A 32 -1.20 -9.99 6.76
CA THR A 32 -1.49 -10.06 5.32
C THR A 32 -1.64 -11.53 4.85
N GLY A 33 -0.77 -12.43 5.33
CA GLY A 33 -0.87 -13.87 5.00
C GLY A 33 -2.19 -14.50 5.45
N ALA A 34 -2.69 -14.12 6.63
CA ALA A 34 -3.98 -14.60 7.15
C ALA A 34 -5.16 -14.15 6.28
N ILE A 35 -5.14 -12.91 5.77
CA ILE A 35 -6.14 -12.43 4.80
C ILE A 35 -6.10 -13.27 3.51
N ILE A 36 -4.90 -13.48 2.95
CA ILE A 36 -4.73 -14.26 1.71
C ILE A 36 -5.26 -15.68 1.89
N GLN A 37 -4.92 -16.34 3.00
CA GLN A 37 -5.41 -17.67 3.31
C GLN A 37 -6.94 -17.70 3.45
N SER A 38 -7.52 -16.76 4.20
CA SER A 38 -8.97 -16.69 4.40
C SER A 38 -9.72 -16.45 3.09
N VAL A 39 -9.26 -15.52 2.25
CA VAL A 39 -9.87 -15.26 0.92
C VAL A 39 -9.75 -16.48 0.01
N ARG A 40 -8.61 -17.18 0.02
CA ARG A 40 -8.40 -18.40 -0.76
C ARG A 40 -9.35 -19.54 -0.35
N GLN A 41 -9.62 -19.68 0.95
CA GLN A 41 -10.40 -20.79 1.50
C GLN A 41 -11.90 -20.51 1.57
N THR A 42 -12.34 -19.26 1.39
CA THR A 42 -13.74 -18.87 1.56
C THR A 42 -14.31 -18.24 0.29
N LYS A 43 -15.17 -18.99 -0.42
CA LYS A 43 -15.83 -18.51 -1.63
C LYS A 43 -16.64 -17.23 -1.34
N GLY A 44 -16.40 -16.19 -2.13
CA GLY A 44 -17.06 -14.89 -1.99
C GLY A 44 -16.46 -13.96 -0.94
N ALA A 45 -15.42 -14.38 -0.21
CA ALA A 45 -14.70 -13.48 0.69
C ALA A 45 -13.94 -12.39 -0.09
N ILE A 46 -13.90 -11.19 0.49
CA ILE A 46 -13.10 -10.06 0.03
C ILE A 46 -12.22 -9.54 1.16
N GLY A 47 -11.01 -9.13 0.81
CA GLY A 47 -10.06 -8.51 1.73
C GLY A 47 -9.19 -7.50 0.98
N TYR A 48 -8.38 -6.77 1.73
CA TYR A 48 -7.44 -5.79 1.20
C TYR A 48 -6.04 -6.08 1.73
N ILE A 49 -5.04 -5.99 0.85
CA ILE A 49 -3.62 -6.25 1.12
C ILE A 49 -2.78 -5.19 0.39
N GLY A 50 -1.53 -5.02 0.82
CA GLY A 50 -0.57 -4.20 0.07
C GLY A 50 -0.18 -4.85 -1.26
N LEU A 51 0.07 -4.04 -2.29
CA LEU A 51 0.39 -4.51 -3.65
C LEU A 51 1.57 -5.49 -3.68
N ALA A 52 2.63 -5.21 -2.93
CA ALA A 52 3.81 -6.06 -2.79
C ALA A 52 3.52 -7.51 -2.34
N TYR A 53 2.35 -7.77 -1.73
CA TYR A 53 1.96 -9.10 -1.24
C TYR A 53 1.02 -9.84 -2.19
N LEU A 54 0.70 -9.26 -3.35
CA LEU A 54 -0.12 -9.92 -4.35
C LEU A 54 0.57 -11.20 -4.85
N ASN A 55 -0.17 -12.29 -4.91
CA ASN A 55 0.34 -13.58 -5.36
C ASN A 55 -0.75 -14.39 -6.08
N PRO A 56 -0.42 -15.53 -6.71
CA PRO A 56 -1.37 -16.30 -7.52
C PRO A 56 -2.59 -16.85 -6.78
N TYR A 57 -2.63 -16.81 -5.43
CA TYR A 57 -3.73 -17.35 -4.64
C TYR A 57 -4.92 -16.41 -4.50
N VAL A 58 -4.76 -15.13 -4.85
CA VAL A 58 -5.79 -14.11 -4.74
C VAL A 58 -5.87 -13.29 -6.03
N LYS A 59 -7.07 -12.83 -6.37
CA LYS A 59 -7.29 -11.99 -7.55
C LYS A 59 -7.44 -10.53 -7.12
N ALA A 60 -6.54 -9.67 -7.61
CA ALA A 60 -6.70 -8.24 -7.45
C ALA A 60 -7.87 -7.71 -8.30
N LEU A 61 -8.71 -6.86 -7.72
CA LEU A 61 -9.83 -6.22 -8.40
C LEU A 61 -9.42 -4.86 -8.95
N ALA A 62 -9.93 -4.52 -10.14
CA ALA A 62 -9.88 -3.15 -10.61
C ALA A 62 -10.92 -2.32 -9.86
N ILE A 63 -10.59 -1.08 -9.53
CA ILE A 63 -11.44 -0.19 -8.74
C ILE A 63 -11.78 1.07 -9.53
N SER A 64 -12.93 1.66 -9.23
CA SER A 64 -13.37 2.93 -9.81
C SER A 64 -13.61 3.95 -8.71
N TYR A 65 -13.17 5.18 -8.96
CA TYR A 65 -13.34 6.33 -8.06
C TYR A 65 -14.27 7.40 -8.67
N ASP A 66 -14.87 7.12 -9.82
CA ASP A 66 -15.70 8.04 -10.58
C ASP A 66 -17.09 7.46 -10.88
N GLY A 67 -17.57 6.58 -10.00
CA GLY A 67 -18.90 5.98 -10.08
C GLY A 67 -19.03 4.88 -11.14
N GLY A 68 -17.94 4.17 -11.44
CA GLY A 68 -17.93 3.04 -12.38
C GLY A 68 -17.61 3.41 -13.82
N LYS A 69 -17.16 4.63 -14.11
CA LYS A 69 -16.85 5.05 -15.49
C LYS A 69 -15.48 4.54 -15.94
N HIS A 70 -14.48 4.64 -15.06
CA HIS A 70 -13.14 4.13 -15.31
C HIS A 70 -12.71 3.18 -14.19
N TYR A 71 -12.11 2.06 -14.58
CA TYR A 71 -11.58 1.06 -13.65
C TYR A 71 -10.07 0.95 -13.80
N ALA A 72 -9.35 1.24 -12.71
CA ALA A 72 -7.91 1.11 -12.64
C ALA A 72 -7.53 -0.20 -11.96
N ARG A 73 -6.63 -0.97 -12.57
CA ARG A 73 -6.00 -2.12 -11.92
C ARG A 73 -4.88 -1.65 -10.98
N PRO A 74 -4.65 -2.32 -9.84
CA PRO A 74 -3.48 -2.06 -9.04
C PRO A 74 -2.23 -2.54 -9.78
N SER A 75 -1.28 -1.66 -10.02
CA SER A 75 0.04 -1.95 -10.57
C SER A 75 1.01 -0.85 -10.15
N ILE A 76 2.32 -1.12 -10.20
CA ILE A 76 3.34 -0.09 -9.94
C ILE A 76 3.12 1.08 -10.88
N LYS A 77 2.97 0.82 -12.19
CA LYS A 77 2.69 1.86 -13.18
C LYS A 77 1.49 2.74 -12.80
N ASN A 78 0.33 2.14 -12.52
CA ASN A 78 -0.89 2.89 -12.24
C ASN A 78 -0.84 3.61 -10.89
N ALA A 79 -0.09 3.09 -9.92
CA ALA A 79 0.15 3.77 -8.67
C ALA A 79 1.09 4.97 -8.84
N SER A 80 2.15 4.83 -9.67
CA SER A 80 3.13 5.89 -9.95
C SER A 80 2.57 7.04 -10.79
N ASP A 81 1.62 6.76 -11.70
CA ASP A 81 1.00 7.78 -12.56
C ASP A 81 -0.31 8.35 -11.99
N GLY A 82 -0.73 7.89 -10.80
CA GLY A 82 -1.93 8.37 -10.11
C GLY A 82 -3.26 7.79 -10.62
N THR A 83 -3.24 6.93 -11.65
CA THR A 83 -4.46 6.30 -12.18
C THR A 83 -5.11 5.36 -11.15
N TYR A 84 -4.33 4.72 -10.29
CA TYR A 84 -4.81 3.92 -9.17
C TYR A 84 -4.73 4.72 -7.87
N PRO A 85 -5.86 5.13 -7.26
CA PRO A 85 -5.87 6.15 -6.21
C PRO A 85 -5.67 5.61 -4.79
N ILE A 86 -5.69 4.28 -4.57
CA ILE A 86 -5.42 3.68 -3.25
C ILE A 86 -3.90 3.52 -3.10
N VAL A 87 -3.23 4.64 -2.86
CA VAL A 87 -1.77 4.71 -2.65
C VAL A 87 -1.50 5.55 -1.41
N ARG A 88 -0.48 5.18 -0.64
CA ARG A 88 0.03 6.02 0.45
C ARG A 88 1.56 6.06 0.43
N PRO A 89 2.16 7.20 0.77
CA PRO A 89 3.59 7.26 1.05
C PRO A 89 3.94 6.41 2.27
N LEU A 90 5.18 5.88 2.28
CA LEU A 90 5.78 5.24 3.44
C LEU A 90 6.79 6.22 4.05
N TYR A 91 6.68 6.43 5.36
CA TYR A 91 7.50 7.41 6.07
C TYR A 91 8.49 6.71 6.99
N TYR A 92 9.73 7.21 6.99
CA TYR A 92 10.70 6.97 8.05
C TYR A 92 10.63 8.14 9.03
N TYR A 93 10.53 7.84 10.31
CA TYR A 93 10.54 8.83 11.39
C TYR A 93 11.84 8.67 12.18
N TYR A 94 12.52 9.78 12.44
CA TYR A 94 13.72 9.84 13.27
C TYR A 94 13.80 11.17 14.01
N ASP A 95 14.46 11.18 15.15
CA ASP A 95 14.68 12.41 15.93
C ASP A 95 15.60 13.36 15.15
N VAL A 96 15.23 14.63 15.05
CA VAL A 96 16.02 15.65 14.34
C VAL A 96 17.45 15.75 14.88
N GLU A 97 17.63 15.55 16.19
CA GLU A 97 18.95 15.52 16.85
C GLU A 97 19.86 14.39 16.35
N LYS A 98 19.28 13.32 15.79
CA LYS A 98 19.99 12.15 15.26
C LYS A 98 20.21 12.22 13.74
N THR A 99 19.88 13.33 13.08
CA THR A 99 19.96 13.47 11.61
C THR A 99 21.30 13.00 11.06
N ALA A 100 22.43 13.45 11.63
CA ALA A 100 23.77 13.08 11.16
C ALA A 100 24.03 11.56 11.19
N MET A 101 23.45 10.86 12.18
CA MET A 101 23.57 9.40 12.32
C MET A 101 22.73 8.65 11.28
N VAL A 102 21.53 9.15 10.97
CA VAL A 102 20.58 8.48 10.07
C VAL A 102 20.80 8.85 8.60
N GLN A 103 21.44 10.00 8.32
CA GLN A 103 21.63 10.52 6.98
C GLN A 103 22.27 9.52 6.00
N PRO A 104 23.31 8.74 6.35
CA PRO A 104 23.87 7.74 5.44
C PRO A 104 22.84 6.70 5.00
N PHE A 105 21.99 6.25 5.92
CA PHE A 105 20.91 5.31 5.62
C PHE A 105 19.83 5.96 4.74
N VAL A 106 19.41 7.19 5.03
CA VAL A 106 18.45 7.93 4.20
C VAL A 106 18.97 8.12 2.78
N SER A 107 20.25 8.48 2.64
CA SER A 107 20.90 8.63 1.34
C SER A 107 20.97 7.30 0.59
N TYR A 108 21.28 6.19 1.28
CA TYR A 108 21.29 4.86 0.66
C TYR A 108 19.91 4.45 0.16
N ILE A 109 18.87 4.55 0.98
CA ILE A 109 17.52 4.16 0.54
C ILE A 109 17.00 5.04 -0.59
N LYS A 110 17.44 6.31 -0.69
CA LYS A 110 17.12 7.22 -1.81
C LYS A 110 18.00 7.02 -3.05
N SER A 111 19.10 6.28 -2.96
CA SER A 111 19.98 6.02 -4.11
C SER A 111 19.30 5.14 -5.16
N ASP A 112 19.85 5.12 -6.38
CA ASP A 112 19.38 4.24 -7.47
C ASP A 112 19.38 2.76 -7.06
N GLU A 113 20.39 2.33 -6.29
CA GLU A 113 20.46 0.97 -5.74
C GLU A 113 19.29 0.70 -4.77
N GLY A 114 19.08 1.60 -3.81
CA GLY A 114 17.99 1.49 -2.84
C GLY A 114 16.62 1.49 -3.51
N GLN A 115 16.40 2.36 -4.50
CA GLN A 115 15.14 2.44 -5.24
C GLN A 115 14.90 1.22 -6.13
N ARG A 116 15.95 0.65 -6.73
CA ARG A 116 15.84 -0.62 -7.44
C ARG A 116 15.38 -1.75 -6.52
N MET A 117 15.93 -1.83 -5.30
CA MET A 117 15.47 -2.82 -4.32
C MET A 117 14.00 -2.61 -3.94
N VAL A 118 13.56 -1.37 -3.78
CA VAL A 118 12.14 -1.03 -3.50
C VAL A 118 11.22 -1.57 -4.60
N GLU A 119 11.58 -1.36 -5.87
CA GLU A 119 10.82 -1.85 -7.02
C GLU A 119 10.81 -3.38 -7.09
N GLU A 120 11.96 -4.03 -6.86
CA GLU A 120 12.08 -5.50 -6.83
C GLU A 120 11.23 -6.14 -5.72
N GLN A 121 11.02 -5.43 -4.60
CA GLN A 121 10.11 -5.84 -3.53
C GLN A 121 8.62 -5.52 -3.82
N GLY A 122 8.31 -4.95 -4.99
CA GLY A 122 6.93 -4.66 -5.42
C GLY A 122 6.34 -3.36 -4.87
N PHE A 123 7.19 -2.44 -4.40
CA PHE A 123 6.79 -1.10 -3.96
C PHE A 123 7.01 -0.07 -5.08
N VAL A 124 6.32 1.06 -4.97
CA VAL A 124 6.51 2.19 -5.88
C VAL A 124 7.76 2.96 -5.46
N PRO A 125 8.79 3.07 -6.31
CA PRO A 125 9.97 3.87 -6.00
C PRO A 125 9.61 5.36 -5.92
N VAL A 126 10.31 6.10 -5.06
CA VAL A 126 10.20 7.56 -5.02
C VAL A 126 10.93 8.15 -6.22
N LYS A 127 10.30 9.14 -6.86
CA LYS A 127 10.99 9.94 -7.87
C LYS A 127 12.04 10.80 -7.15
N ASN A 128 13.26 10.85 -7.69
CA ASN A 128 14.27 11.79 -7.21
C ASN A 128 13.71 13.22 -7.31
N GLU A 129 13.90 14.05 -6.27
CA GLU A 129 13.31 15.39 -6.13
C GLU A 129 13.51 16.31 -7.36
N ALA A 130 14.47 16.00 -8.24
CA ALA A 130 14.69 16.67 -9.52
C ALA A 130 13.53 16.57 -10.53
N GLU A 131 12.61 15.59 -10.40
CA GLU A 131 11.47 15.44 -11.31
C GLU A 131 10.16 16.04 -10.80
N ALA A 132 10.08 16.38 -9.50
CA ALA A 132 8.86 16.91 -8.88
C ALA A 132 8.63 18.41 -9.14
N THR A 133 9.55 19.06 -9.88
CA THR A 133 9.51 20.51 -10.17
C THR A 133 9.36 20.82 -11.67
N ARG A 134 8.80 19.89 -12.46
CA ARG A 134 8.43 20.14 -13.86
C ARG A 134 6.93 20.01 -14.08
#